data_AF-A0A1Q7UH77-F1
#
_entry.id   AF-A0A1Q7UH77-F1
#
_cell.length_a   1.000
_cell.length_b   1.000
_cell.length_c   1.000
_cell.angle_alpha   90.00
_cell.angle_beta   90.00
_cell.angle_gamma   90.00
#
_symmetry.space_group_name_H-M   'P 1'
#
loop_
_entity.id
_entity.type
_entity.pdbx_description
1 polymer ?
#
loop_
_entity_poly.entity_id
_entity_poly.type
_entity_poly.pdbx_seq_one_letter_code
_entity_poly.pdbx_strand_id
1 'polypeptide(L)'
;MVSIAGFAGLLHLIPRLGAAGTRLGAWLCRAPGLDLVVSLFTWIPPTVLGIVFGWRGVVGSIIGQVLGMLVWMFAHELANRTHVNGPRIVSFLNRTVGRLNNHVALWVTALAVPVFIILRVAELCVYPILTPLVGLPRYRHADWVNVSRQKFNGLVGHDLIWCLYCDWMTGVYSLGAEMLRNVESFWCPIRFASGKKCDNCKLDFPDIHGGWVAPDGTMGDVVATLEEMYGAPATAGLPRDQRHPWFGHPVRMTVERKATNAT
;
A
#
# COMPACT_ATOMS: atom_id res chain seq x y z
N MET A 1 -14.84 18.61 15.99
CA MET A 1 -15.79 17.47 16.01
C MET A 1 -16.75 17.40 14.82
N VAL A 2 -17.01 18.52 14.11
CA VAL A 2 -17.94 18.55 12.96
C VAL A 2 -17.35 18.00 11.64
N SER A 3 -16.03 17.84 11.53
CA SER A 3 -15.39 17.52 10.23
C SER A 3 -15.43 16.06 9.81
N ILE A 4 -15.26 15.09 10.73
CA ILE A 4 -15.08 13.66 10.36
C ILE A 4 -16.41 12.96 10.12
N ALA A 5 -17.38 13.13 11.03
CA ALA A 5 -18.71 12.56 10.86
C ALA A 5 -19.48 13.23 9.70
N GLY A 6 -19.30 14.54 9.50
CA GLY A 6 -19.86 15.28 8.37
C GLY A 6 -19.30 14.84 7.02
N PHE A 7 -17.97 14.64 6.92
CA PHE A 7 -17.34 14.16 5.68
C PHE A 7 -17.70 12.69 5.40
N ALA A 8 -17.70 11.81 6.41
CA ALA A 8 -18.13 10.42 6.25
C ALA A 8 -19.61 10.32 5.82
N GLY A 9 -20.49 11.17 6.37
CA GLY A 9 -21.88 11.31 5.91
C GLY A 9 -21.99 11.79 4.46
N LEU A 10 -21.15 12.76 4.05
CA LEU A 10 -21.08 13.23 2.67
C LEU A 10 -20.64 12.11 1.71
N LEU A 11 -19.66 11.29 2.09
CA LEU A 11 -19.18 10.17 1.27
C LEU A 11 -20.28 9.11 1.00
N HIS A 12 -21.20 8.89 1.94
CA HIS A 12 -22.35 7.99 1.74
C HIS A 12 -23.41 8.57 0.77
N LEU A 13 -23.45 9.90 0.61
CA LEU A 13 -24.34 10.58 -0.32
C LEU A 13 -23.76 10.65 -1.73
N ILE A 14 -22.44 10.55 -1.90
CA ILE A 14 -21.75 10.63 -3.19
C ILE A 14 -22.33 9.65 -4.23
N PRO A 15 -22.50 8.34 -3.96
CA PRO A 15 -23.06 7.42 -4.95
C PRO A 15 -24.52 7.72 -5.35
N ARG A 16 -25.26 8.46 -4.51
CA ARG A 16 -26.64 8.88 -4.79
C ARG A 16 -26.73 10.08 -5.76
N LEU A 17 -25.60 10.69 -6.10
CA LEU A 17 -25.49 11.79 -7.08
C LEU A 17 -25.38 11.28 -8.54
N GLY A 18 -25.75 10.03 -8.79
CA GLY A 18 -25.72 9.42 -10.13
C GLY A 18 -24.30 9.06 -10.61
N ALA A 19 -24.11 9.02 -11.93
CA ALA A 19 -22.87 8.53 -12.55
C ALA A 19 -21.61 9.33 -12.13
N ALA A 20 -21.74 10.64 -11.94
CA ALA A 20 -20.65 11.49 -11.45
C ALA A 20 -20.23 11.12 -10.03
N GLY A 21 -21.21 10.85 -9.16
CA GLY A 21 -21.02 10.37 -7.81
C GLY A 21 -20.27 9.04 -7.75
N THR A 22 -20.72 8.05 -8.52
CA THR A 22 -20.06 6.74 -8.59
C THR A 22 -18.60 6.83 -9.07
N ARG A 23 -18.33 7.71 -10.06
CA ARG A 23 -16.95 7.96 -10.53
C ARG A 23 -16.07 8.57 -9.45
N LEU A 24 -16.59 9.58 -8.74
CA LEU A 24 -15.87 10.22 -7.64
C LEU A 24 -15.60 9.23 -6.50
N GLY A 25 -16.59 8.45 -6.09
CA GLY A 25 -16.42 7.40 -5.08
C GLY A 25 -15.36 6.38 -5.49
N ALA A 26 -15.37 5.93 -6.75
CA ALA A 26 -14.38 5.01 -7.26
C ALA A 26 -12.97 5.61 -7.34
N TRP A 27 -12.84 6.93 -7.55
CA TRP A 27 -11.55 7.63 -7.51
C TRP A 27 -11.03 7.78 -6.07
N LEU A 28 -11.89 8.10 -5.11
CA LEU A 28 -11.54 8.19 -3.69
C LEU A 28 -11.13 6.84 -3.07
N CYS A 29 -11.45 5.72 -3.73
CA CYS A 29 -11.06 4.38 -3.30
C CYS A 29 -9.71 3.91 -3.87
N ARG A 30 -8.99 4.72 -4.66
CA ARG A 30 -7.68 4.35 -5.23
C ARG A 30 -6.73 5.53 -5.25
N ALA A 31 -5.42 5.29 -5.21
CA ALA A 31 -4.45 6.37 -5.35
C ALA A 31 -4.62 7.12 -6.69
N PRO A 32 -4.47 8.46 -6.72
CA PRO A 32 -4.13 9.33 -5.60
C PRO A 32 -5.34 9.79 -4.75
N GLY A 33 -6.58 9.53 -5.17
CA GLY A 33 -7.77 9.97 -4.44
C GLY A 33 -7.89 9.39 -3.03
N LEU A 34 -7.50 8.12 -2.88
CA LEU A 34 -7.40 7.48 -1.57
C LEU A 34 -6.36 8.13 -0.66
N ASP A 35 -5.24 8.59 -1.22
CA ASP A 35 -4.20 9.27 -0.43
C ASP A 35 -4.74 10.57 0.19
N LEU A 36 -5.59 11.30 -0.54
CA LEU A 36 -6.29 12.47 -0.01
C LEU A 36 -7.22 12.10 1.15
N VAL A 37 -8.03 11.06 0.98
CA VAL A 37 -8.95 10.59 2.05
C VAL A 37 -8.17 10.19 3.29
N VAL A 38 -7.18 9.31 3.15
CA VAL A 38 -6.35 8.85 4.27
C VAL A 38 -5.67 10.03 4.94
N SER A 39 -5.08 10.96 4.19
CA SER A 39 -4.39 12.13 4.75
C SER A 39 -5.32 13.02 5.57
N LEU A 40 -6.52 13.31 5.05
CA LEU A 40 -7.52 14.12 5.74
C LEU A 40 -8.03 13.48 7.04
N PHE A 41 -8.03 12.16 7.13
CA PHE A 41 -8.52 11.43 8.30
C PHE A 41 -7.43 11.01 9.29
N THR A 42 -6.15 11.06 8.91
CA THR A 42 -5.05 10.53 9.75
C THR A 42 -4.10 11.61 10.23
N TRP A 43 -3.26 12.15 9.35
CA TRP A 43 -2.13 13.00 9.77
C TRP A 43 -2.38 14.50 9.58
N ILE A 44 -3.18 14.93 8.59
CA ILE A 44 -3.44 16.36 8.37
C ILE A 44 -4.07 17.02 9.61
N PRO A 45 -5.15 16.48 10.22
CA PRO A 45 -5.74 17.11 11.39
C PRO A 45 -4.80 17.30 12.59
N PRO A 46 -4.06 16.27 13.08
CA PRO A 46 -3.14 16.46 14.19
C PRO A 46 -1.96 17.36 13.84
N THR A 47 -1.47 17.36 12.60
CA THR A 47 -0.42 18.29 12.15
C THR A 47 -0.90 19.73 12.18
N VAL A 48 -2.04 20.03 11.55
CA VAL A 48 -2.59 21.39 11.47
C VAL A 48 -2.97 21.90 12.86
N LEU A 49 -3.71 21.10 13.65
CA LEU A 49 -4.08 21.50 15.01
C LEU A 49 -2.86 21.57 15.94
N GLY A 50 -1.84 20.77 15.70
CA GLY A 50 -0.55 20.86 16.38
C GLY A 50 0.17 22.19 16.12
N ILE A 51 0.15 22.68 14.87
CA ILE A 51 0.72 23.99 14.51
C ILE A 51 -0.06 25.13 15.20
N VAL A 52 -1.39 25.04 15.26
CA VAL A 52 -2.24 26.14 15.78
C VAL A 52 -2.33 26.13 17.32
N PHE A 53 -2.43 24.95 17.94
CA PHE A 53 -2.75 24.81 19.37
C PHE A 53 -1.68 24.02 20.16
N GLY A 54 -0.51 23.76 19.56
CA GLY A 54 0.55 22.98 20.18
C GLY A 54 0.14 21.52 20.47
N TRP A 55 0.74 20.93 21.50
CA TRP A 55 0.46 19.53 21.88
C TRP A 55 -1.02 19.25 22.17
N ARG A 56 -1.74 20.26 22.70
CA ARG A 56 -3.18 20.16 23.02
C ARG A 56 -4.00 19.95 21.75
N GLY A 57 -3.59 20.59 20.65
CA GLY A 57 -4.20 20.39 19.33
C GLY A 57 -3.98 19.00 18.78
N VAL A 58 -2.75 18.47 18.91
CA VAL A 58 -2.42 17.09 18.51
C VAL A 58 -3.29 16.08 19.25
N VAL A 59 -3.29 16.14 20.59
CA VAL A 59 -4.05 15.20 21.44
C VAL A 59 -5.55 15.34 21.20
N GLY A 60 -6.07 16.58 21.17
CA GLY A 60 -7.47 16.84 20.89
C GLY A 60 -7.91 16.33 19.51
N SER A 61 -7.06 16.44 18.50
CA SER A 61 -7.30 15.89 17.16
C SER A 61 -7.41 14.37 17.19
N ILE A 62 -6.43 13.69 17.80
CA ILE A 62 -6.39 12.23 17.85
C ILE A 62 -7.63 11.70 18.59
N ILE A 63 -7.98 12.28 19.73
CA ILE A 63 -9.20 11.93 20.47
C ILE A 63 -10.44 12.13 19.58
N GLY A 64 -10.53 13.27 18.90
CA GLY A 64 -11.64 13.58 17.99
C GLY A 64 -11.75 12.59 16.82
N GLN A 65 -10.62 12.16 16.26
CA GLN A 65 -10.55 11.15 15.19
C GLN A 65 -11.03 9.79 15.69
N VAL A 66 -10.52 9.34 16.84
CA VAL A 66 -10.93 8.07 17.47
C VAL A 66 -12.42 8.08 17.79
N LEU A 67 -12.92 9.12 18.45
CA LEU A 67 -14.35 9.23 18.78
C LEU A 67 -15.21 9.30 17.51
N GLY A 68 -14.80 10.07 16.51
CA GLY A 68 -15.51 10.17 15.23
C GLY A 68 -15.62 8.81 14.53
N MET A 69 -14.52 8.05 14.50
CA MET A 69 -14.49 6.70 13.96
C MET A 69 -15.43 5.75 14.73
N LEU A 70 -15.39 5.77 16.08
CA LEU A 70 -16.26 4.93 16.91
C LEU A 70 -17.74 5.26 16.71
N VAL A 71 -18.09 6.56 16.66
CA VAL A 71 -19.45 7.02 16.37
C VAL A 71 -19.89 6.56 14.97
N TRP A 72 -19.02 6.68 13.97
CA TRP A 72 -19.32 6.21 12.62
C TRP A 72 -19.52 4.68 12.58
N MET A 73 -18.66 3.90 13.23
CA MET A 73 -18.80 2.43 13.31
C MET A 73 -20.18 2.07 13.88
N PHE A 74 -20.55 2.65 15.01
CA PHE A 74 -21.84 2.41 15.65
C PHE A 74 -23.02 2.82 14.76
N ALA A 75 -22.97 4.02 14.17
CA ALA A 75 -24.02 4.50 13.27
C ALA A 75 -24.15 3.62 12.01
N HIS A 76 -23.03 3.16 11.46
CA HIS A 76 -23.02 2.28 10.30
C HIS A 76 -23.58 0.88 10.62
N GLU A 77 -23.32 0.34 11.81
CA GLU A 77 -23.94 -0.91 12.28
C GLU A 77 -25.43 -0.74 12.50
N LEU A 78 -25.84 0.40 13.09
CA LEU A 78 -27.25 0.73 13.27
C LEU A 78 -28.01 0.85 11.94
N ALA A 79 -27.40 1.45 10.93
CA ALA A 79 -27.98 1.57 9.59
C ALA A 79 -28.04 0.23 8.83
N ASN A 80 -27.21 -0.75 9.22
CA ASN A 80 -27.10 -2.06 8.55
C ASN A 80 -27.39 -3.22 9.52
N ARG A 81 -28.41 -3.07 10.38
CA ARG A 81 -28.77 -4.04 11.43
C ARG A 81 -28.96 -5.47 10.94
N THR A 82 -29.45 -5.64 9.71
CA THR A 82 -29.62 -6.96 9.08
C THR A 82 -28.31 -7.75 9.04
N HIS A 83 -27.20 -7.07 8.74
CA HIS A 83 -25.87 -7.69 8.68
C HIS A 83 -25.21 -7.82 10.05
N VAL A 84 -25.58 -6.96 11.01
CA VAL A 84 -25.09 -7.06 12.40
C VAL A 84 -25.56 -8.35 13.07
N ASN A 85 -26.79 -8.77 12.78
CA ASN A 85 -27.36 -10.01 13.33
C ASN A 85 -26.83 -11.29 12.63
N GLY A 86 -26.05 -11.14 11.55
CA GLY A 86 -25.49 -12.24 10.79
C GLY A 86 -24.08 -12.65 11.25
N PRO A 87 -23.40 -13.51 10.47
CA PRO A 87 -22.00 -13.86 10.71
C PRO A 87 -21.09 -12.64 10.62
N ARG A 88 -20.21 -12.47 11.61
CA ARG A 88 -19.28 -11.33 11.73
C ARG A 88 -17.90 -11.78 12.14
N ILE A 89 -16.87 -11.12 11.63
CA ILE A 89 -15.46 -11.40 11.95
C ILE A 89 -15.21 -11.08 13.41
N VAL A 90 -15.65 -9.90 13.88
CA VAL A 90 -15.52 -9.50 15.29
C VAL A 90 -16.17 -10.48 16.25
N SER A 91 -17.34 -11.03 15.91
CA SER A 91 -18.03 -12.03 16.75
C SER A 91 -17.24 -13.33 16.84
N PHE A 92 -16.71 -13.82 15.71
CA PHE A 92 -15.86 -15.00 15.69
C PHE A 92 -14.57 -14.78 16.49
N LEU A 93 -13.84 -13.68 16.22
CA LEU A 93 -12.57 -13.37 16.91
C LEU A 93 -12.77 -13.16 18.41
N ASN A 94 -13.83 -12.44 18.82
CA ASN A 94 -14.14 -12.26 20.24
C ASN A 94 -14.36 -13.59 20.98
N ARG A 95 -15.00 -14.57 20.32
CA ARG A 95 -15.18 -15.91 20.87
C ARG A 95 -13.87 -16.70 20.91
N THR A 96 -13.00 -16.54 19.92
CA THR A 96 -11.76 -17.32 19.79
C THR A 96 -10.65 -16.84 20.71
N VAL A 97 -10.39 -15.53 20.77
CA VAL A 97 -9.26 -14.96 21.54
C VAL A 97 -9.69 -14.16 22.77
N GLY A 98 -11.00 -13.98 22.97
CA GLY A 98 -11.56 -13.13 24.01
C GLY A 98 -11.73 -11.68 23.54
N ARG A 99 -12.82 -11.04 23.96
CA ARG A 99 -13.19 -9.68 23.53
C ARG A 99 -12.11 -8.64 23.84
N LEU A 100 -11.55 -8.67 25.05
CA LEU A 100 -10.50 -7.72 25.45
C LEU A 100 -9.26 -7.87 24.55
N ASN A 101 -8.76 -9.10 24.40
CA ASN A 101 -7.56 -9.36 23.60
C ASN A 101 -7.75 -8.96 22.14
N ASN A 102 -8.91 -9.27 21.54
CA ASN A 102 -9.21 -8.87 20.17
C ASN A 102 -9.15 -7.34 19.98
N HIS A 103 -9.83 -6.58 20.84
CA HIS A 103 -9.83 -5.13 20.73
C HIS A 103 -8.46 -4.53 21.03
N VAL A 104 -7.75 -4.99 22.06
CA VAL A 104 -6.39 -4.53 22.39
C VAL A 104 -5.45 -4.79 21.22
N ALA A 105 -5.48 -5.99 20.63
CA ALA A 105 -4.64 -6.34 19.48
C ALA A 105 -4.87 -5.40 18.30
N LEU A 106 -6.12 -5.07 17.97
CA LEU A 106 -6.45 -4.12 16.90
C LEU A 106 -5.94 -2.70 17.18
N TRP A 107 -6.07 -2.22 18.42
CA TRP A 107 -5.55 -0.90 18.78
C TRP A 107 -4.02 -0.84 18.81
N VAL A 108 -3.36 -1.94 19.20
CA VAL A 108 -1.90 -2.06 19.13
C VAL A 108 -1.44 -2.03 17.66
N THR A 109 -2.11 -2.75 16.76
CA THR A 109 -1.73 -2.71 15.35
C THR A 109 -1.96 -1.31 14.75
N ALA A 110 -2.99 -0.58 15.16
CA ALA A 110 -3.23 0.81 14.70
C ALA A 110 -2.03 1.76 14.93
N LEU A 111 -1.11 1.44 15.85
CA LEU A 111 0.15 2.17 16.03
C LEU A 111 1.08 2.09 14.80
N ALA A 112 0.84 1.17 13.87
CA ALA A 112 1.57 1.07 12.61
C ALA A 112 1.13 2.13 11.57
N VAL A 113 -0.01 2.80 11.74
CA VAL A 113 -0.52 3.81 10.79
C VAL A 113 0.53 4.89 10.47
N PRO A 114 1.20 5.53 11.45
CA PRO A 114 2.21 6.55 11.16
C PRO A 114 3.39 6.01 10.35
N VAL A 115 3.81 4.78 10.61
CA VAL A 115 4.92 4.12 9.86
C VAL A 115 4.54 3.96 8.39
N PHE A 116 3.32 3.51 8.12
CA PHE A 116 2.82 3.33 6.76
C PHE A 116 2.57 4.66 6.04
N ILE A 117 2.20 5.72 6.77
CA ILE A 117 2.14 7.07 6.20
C ILE A 117 3.53 7.53 5.77
N ILE A 118 4.56 7.31 6.58
CA ILE A 118 5.95 7.65 6.22
C ILE A 118 6.40 6.84 5.00
N LEU A 119 6.12 5.54 4.98
CA LEU A 119 6.44 4.68 3.83
C LEU A 119 5.75 5.20 2.57
N ARG A 120 4.45 5.53 2.67
CA ARG A 120 3.68 6.11 1.55
C ARG A 120 4.26 7.44 1.06
N VAL A 121 4.71 8.30 1.96
CA VAL A 121 5.40 9.56 1.59
C VAL A 121 6.72 9.26 0.87
N ALA A 122 7.50 8.28 1.32
CA ALA A 122 8.73 7.88 0.65
C ALA A 122 8.47 7.34 -0.77
N GLU A 123 7.42 6.55 -0.98
CA GLU A 123 6.99 6.10 -2.32
C GLU A 123 6.62 7.26 -3.25
N LEU A 124 6.03 8.33 -2.72
CA LEU A 124 5.58 9.49 -3.50
C LEU A 124 6.69 10.51 -3.75
N CYS A 125 7.67 10.60 -2.87
CA CYS A 125 8.68 11.67 -2.89
C CYS A 125 10.09 11.19 -3.24
N VAL A 126 10.46 9.95 -2.88
CA VAL A 126 11.83 9.44 -3.03
C VAL A 126 11.95 8.60 -4.29
N TYR A 127 11.13 7.56 -4.44
CA TYR A 127 11.23 6.65 -5.60
C TYR A 127 11.10 7.38 -6.96
N PRO A 128 10.19 8.36 -7.14
CA PRO A 128 10.05 9.06 -8.41
C PRO A 128 11.30 9.82 -8.86
N ILE A 129 12.19 10.20 -7.94
CA ILE A 129 13.49 10.83 -8.23
C ILE A 129 14.42 9.83 -8.94
N LEU A 130 14.34 8.54 -8.61
CA LEU A 130 15.16 7.51 -9.23
C LEU A 130 14.75 7.24 -10.68
N THR A 131 13.47 7.36 -10.99
CA THR A 131 12.96 7.03 -12.34
C THR A 131 13.62 7.82 -13.48
N PRO A 132 13.78 9.17 -13.43
CA PRO A 132 14.50 9.91 -14.47
C PRO A 132 16.02 9.80 -14.36
N LEU A 133 16.57 9.64 -13.15
CA LEU A 133 18.02 9.64 -12.95
C LEU A 133 18.67 8.36 -13.48
N VAL A 134 18.01 7.25 -13.20
CA VAL A 134 18.60 5.93 -13.39
C VAL A 134 17.62 4.98 -14.07
N GLY A 135 16.57 5.48 -14.72
CA GLY A 135 15.71 4.68 -15.60
C GLY A 135 14.94 3.54 -14.92
N LEU A 136 14.66 3.63 -13.61
CA LEU A 136 13.82 2.65 -12.92
C LEU A 136 12.36 2.72 -13.41
N PRO A 137 11.62 1.59 -13.41
CA PRO A 137 10.23 1.54 -13.84
C PRO A 137 9.31 2.49 -13.08
N ARG A 138 8.25 2.95 -13.76
CA ARG A 138 7.17 3.71 -13.10
C ARG A 138 6.00 2.80 -12.79
N TYR A 139 5.46 2.94 -11.59
CA TYR A 139 4.29 2.18 -11.18
C TYR A 139 3.04 3.02 -11.21
N ARG A 140 1.93 2.39 -11.58
CA ARG A 140 0.60 2.97 -11.43
C ARG A 140 0.11 2.70 -10.01
N HIS A 141 0.26 3.68 -9.12
CA HIS A 141 -0.03 3.49 -7.69
C HIS A 141 -1.46 2.98 -7.44
N ALA A 142 -2.43 3.34 -8.29
CA ALA A 142 -3.82 2.87 -8.19
C ALA A 142 -3.98 1.35 -8.29
N ASP A 143 -3.07 0.66 -8.97
CA ASP A 143 -3.10 -0.79 -9.16
C ASP A 143 -2.67 -1.52 -7.86
N TRP A 144 -2.04 -0.80 -6.92
CA TRP A 144 -1.52 -1.33 -5.65
C TRP A 144 -2.27 -0.76 -4.45
N VAL A 145 -2.29 0.57 -4.34
CA VAL A 145 -2.90 1.33 -3.25
C VAL A 145 -4.33 1.67 -3.63
N ASN A 146 -5.22 0.73 -3.37
CA ASN A 146 -6.65 0.90 -3.48
C ASN A 146 -7.37 0.14 -2.37
N VAL A 147 -8.60 0.56 -2.08
CA VAL A 147 -9.50 -0.14 -1.16
C VAL A 147 -10.71 -0.66 -1.91
N SER A 148 -11.05 -1.92 -1.65
CA SER A 148 -12.16 -2.61 -2.32
C SER A 148 -13.11 -3.32 -1.36
N ARG A 149 -12.71 -3.52 -0.10
CA ARG A 149 -13.47 -4.29 0.90
C ARG A 149 -14.84 -3.70 1.25
N GLN A 150 -15.04 -2.40 1.03
CA GLN A 150 -16.35 -1.74 1.15
C GLN A 150 -17.40 -2.27 0.16
N LYS A 151 -17.01 -3.04 -0.86
CA LYS A 151 -17.91 -3.71 -1.80
C LYS A 151 -18.36 -5.10 -1.33
N PHE A 152 -17.76 -5.63 -0.26
CA PHE A 152 -18.11 -6.94 0.28
C PHE A 152 -19.43 -6.85 1.06
N ASN A 153 -20.43 -7.62 0.63
CA ASN A 153 -21.75 -7.61 1.26
C ASN A 153 -21.66 -8.18 2.69
N GLY A 154 -22.12 -7.42 3.68
CA GLY A 154 -22.09 -7.81 5.09
C GLY A 154 -20.88 -7.32 5.88
N LEU A 155 -19.90 -6.67 5.24
CA LEU A 155 -18.84 -5.97 5.95
C LEU A 155 -19.36 -4.62 6.44
N VAL A 156 -19.61 -4.50 7.74
CA VAL A 156 -20.22 -3.29 8.33
C VAL A 156 -19.47 -2.83 9.57
N GLY A 157 -19.45 -1.53 9.82
CA GLY A 157 -18.99 -0.94 11.08
C GLY A 157 -17.57 -1.31 11.45
N HIS A 158 -17.43 -1.99 12.60
CA HIS A 158 -16.13 -2.43 13.12
C HIS A 158 -15.36 -3.29 12.10
N ASP A 159 -16.00 -4.31 11.52
CA ASP A 159 -15.32 -5.21 10.59
C ASP A 159 -14.88 -4.48 9.33
N LEU A 160 -15.71 -3.54 8.84
CA LEU A 160 -15.40 -2.76 7.66
C LEU A 160 -14.19 -1.84 7.88
N ILE A 161 -14.13 -1.09 8.99
CA ILE A 161 -12.99 -0.19 9.25
C ILE A 161 -11.69 -0.95 9.34
N TRP A 162 -11.64 -2.04 10.10
CA TRP A 162 -10.40 -2.81 10.25
C TRP A 162 -10.00 -3.53 8.97
N CYS A 163 -10.97 -3.94 8.14
CA CYS A 163 -10.66 -4.44 6.80
C CYS A 163 -10.10 -3.35 5.89
N LEU A 164 -10.65 -2.13 5.89
CA LEU A 164 -10.10 -1.02 5.10
C LEU A 164 -8.70 -0.61 5.54
N TYR A 165 -8.45 -0.64 6.85
CA TYR A 165 -7.13 -0.44 7.45
C TYR A 165 -6.10 -1.44 6.88
N CYS A 166 -6.41 -2.74 6.95
CA CYS A 166 -5.52 -3.77 6.40
C CYS A 166 -5.38 -3.66 4.88
N ASP A 167 -6.46 -3.42 4.14
CA ASP A 167 -6.46 -3.32 2.66
C ASP A 167 -5.51 -2.20 2.20
N TRP A 168 -5.60 -1.02 2.82
CA TRP A 168 -4.71 0.11 2.52
C TRP A 168 -3.25 -0.22 2.86
N MET A 169 -2.97 -0.75 4.04
CA MET A 169 -1.59 -1.09 4.43
C MET A 169 -0.98 -2.16 3.53
N THR A 170 -1.74 -3.20 3.17
CA THR A 170 -1.26 -4.22 2.24
C THR A 170 -0.92 -3.62 0.89
N GLY A 171 -1.74 -2.70 0.37
CA GLY A 171 -1.46 -1.98 -0.87
C GLY A 171 -0.17 -1.15 -0.79
N VAL A 172 0.04 -0.43 0.31
CA VAL A 172 1.25 0.37 0.56
C VAL A 172 2.48 -0.54 0.70
N TYR A 173 2.41 -1.59 1.53
CA TYR A 173 3.54 -2.51 1.70
C TYR A 173 3.95 -3.19 0.39
N SER A 174 2.98 -3.68 -0.38
CA SER A 174 3.24 -4.39 -1.64
C SER A 174 3.83 -3.48 -2.72
N LEU A 175 3.38 -2.22 -2.83
CA LEU A 175 4.01 -1.25 -3.71
C LEU A 175 5.44 -0.95 -3.28
N GLY A 176 5.67 -0.70 -1.99
CA GLY A 176 7.00 -0.49 -1.43
C GLY A 176 7.94 -1.68 -1.66
N ALA A 177 7.44 -2.92 -1.54
CA ALA A 177 8.19 -4.13 -1.83
C ALA A 177 8.57 -4.23 -3.32
N GLU A 178 7.66 -3.92 -4.24
CA GLU A 178 7.95 -3.89 -5.68
C GLU A 178 8.92 -2.76 -6.07
N MET A 179 8.87 -1.62 -5.40
CA MET A 179 9.86 -0.55 -5.54
C MET A 179 11.23 -1.00 -5.02
N LEU A 180 11.28 -1.61 -3.84
CA LEU A 180 12.52 -2.10 -3.21
C LEU A 180 13.15 -3.24 -4.02
N ARG A 181 12.35 -4.14 -4.60
CA ARG A 181 12.82 -5.18 -5.51
C ARG A 181 13.62 -4.59 -6.65
N ASN A 182 13.09 -3.55 -7.30
CA ASN A 182 13.82 -2.87 -8.37
C ASN A 182 15.11 -2.20 -7.88
N VAL A 183 15.09 -1.57 -6.70
CA VAL A 183 16.30 -0.95 -6.13
C VAL A 183 17.37 -1.99 -5.84
N GLU A 184 17.01 -3.11 -5.21
CA GLU A 184 17.95 -4.17 -4.83
C GLU A 184 18.52 -4.87 -6.06
N SER A 185 17.69 -5.28 -7.03
CA SER A 185 18.16 -5.91 -8.27
C SER A 185 19.01 -4.97 -9.13
N PHE A 186 18.88 -3.67 -8.96
CA PHE A 186 19.64 -2.68 -9.71
C PHE A 186 21.01 -2.39 -9.08
N TRP A 187 21.06 -2.14 -7.78
CA TRP A 187 22.30 -1.77 -7.08
C TRP A 187 23.10 -2.94 -6.54
N CYS A 188 22.43 -4.02 -6.15
CA CYS A 188 23.06 -5.09 -5.40
C CYS A 188 22.43 -6.45 -5.75
N PRO A 189 22.58 -6.97 -6.98
CA PRO A 189 22.11 -8.30 -7.35
C PRO A 189 23.03 -9.40 -6.77
N ILE A 190 23.24 -9.36 -5.44
CA ILE A 190 24.06 -10.31 -4.68
C ILE A 190 23.16 -10.98 -3.67
N ARG A 191 23.13 -12.32 -3.68
CA ARG A 191 22.36 -13.10 -2.72
C ARG A 191 22.83 -12.84 -1.30
N PHE A 192 21.88 -12.80 -0.38
CA PHE A 192 22.23 -12.72 1.03
C PHE A 192 22.98 -13.99 1.47
N ALA A 193 24.06 -13.81 2.23
CA ALA A 193 24.83 -14.94 2.77
C ALA A 193 23.99 -15.90 3.62
N SER A 194 22.96 -15.38 4.30
CA SER A 194 21.99 -16.21 5.00
C SER A 194 20.96 -16.79 4.03
N GLY A 195 21.06 -18.09 3.76
CA GLY A 195 20.05 -18.81 2.98
C GLY A 195 18.63 -18.65 3.56
N LYS A 196 18.50 -18.58 4.90
CA LYS A 196 17.20 -18.33 5.55
C LYS A 196 16.63 -16.95 5.22
N LYS A 197 17.48 -15.92 5.09
CA LYS A 197 17.04 -14.60 4.63
C LYS A 197 16.55 -14.69 3.18
N CYS A 198 17.29 -15.36 2.30
CA CYS A 198 16.84 -15.58 0.92
C CYS A 198 15.48 -16.29 0.87
N ASP A 199 15.30 -17.33 1.67
CA ASP A 199 14.02 -18.05 1.77
C ASP A 199 12.86 -17.19 2.24
N ASN A 200 13.10 -16.29 3.20
CA ASN A 200 12.07 -15.39 3.70
C ASN A 200 11.73 -14.29 2.67
N CYS A 201 12.70 -13.88 1.86
CA CYS A 201 12.57 -12.78 0.90
C CYS A 201 12.11 -13.23 -0.49
N LYS A 202 12.21 -14.52 -0.87
CA LYS A 202 11.96 -14.98 -2.25
C LYS A 202 10.58 -14.66 -2.84
N LEU A 203 9.56 -14.44 -2.00
CA LEU A 203 8.25 -13.98 -2.48
C LEU A 203 8.33 -12.53 -2.97
N ASP A 204 9.05 -11.70 -2.24
CA ASP A 204 9.28 -10.28 -2.56
C ASP A 204 10.47 -10.08 -3.51
N PHE A 205 11.32 -11.08 -3.73
CA PHE A 205 12.50 -11.03 -4.61
C PHE A 205 12.63 -12.36 -5.37
N PRO A 206 11.76 -12.62 -6.37
CA PRO A 206 11.72 -13.91 -7.06
C PRO A 206 12.96 -14.20 -7.91
N ASP A 207 13.73 -13.17 -8.26
CA ASP A 207 15.00 -13.27 -8.98
C ASP A 207 16.20 -13.57 -8.07
N ILE A 208 16.03 -13.67 -6.75
CA ILE A 208 17.14 -13.91 -5.82
C ILE A 208 17.93 -15.19 -6.12
N HIS A 209 17.27 -16.25 -6.62
CA HIS A 209 17.94 -17.51 -6.97
C HIS A 209 18.30 -17.65 -8.44
N GLY A 210 17.82 -16.76 -9.31
CA GLY A 210 17.93 -16.89 -10.77
C GLY A 210 18.56 -15.69 -11.49
N GLY A 211 18.67 -14.55 -10.84
CA GLY A 211 19.26 -13.33 -11.38
C GLY A 211 20.34 -12.71 -10.51
N TRP A 212 20.58 -13.23 -9.30
CA TRP A 212 21.57 -12.65 -8.39
C TRP A 212 22.77 -13.58 -8.22
N VAL A 213 23.94 -12.96 -8.06
CA VAL A 213 25.23 -13.62 -7.83
C VAL A 213 25.22 -14.33 -6.48
N ALA A 214 25.83 -15.51 -6.41
CA ALA A 214 25.96 -16.28 -5.18
C ALA A 214 26.78 -15.52 -4.11
N PRO A 215 26.54 -15.76 -2.81
CA PRO A 215 27.22 -15.00 -1.75
C PRO A 215 28.74 -15.25 -1.68
N ASP A 216 29.23 -16.32 -2.30
CA ASP A 216 30.64 -16.69 -2.48
C ASP A 216 31.20 -16.28 -3.85
N GLY A 217 30.42 -15.57 -4.66
CA GLY A 217 30.85 -15.02 -5.95
C GLY A 217 31.80 -13.82 -5.82
N THR A 218 32.29 -13.36 -6.96
CA THR A 218 33.25 -12.26 -7.07
C THR A 218 32.59 -10.99 -7.60
N MET A 219 33.26 -9.84 -7.43
CA MET A 219 32.81 -8.60 -8.08
C MET A 219 32.85 -8.66 -9.61
N GLY A 220 33.68 -9.55 -10.19
CA GLY A 220 33.65 -9.81 -11.63
C GLY A 220 32.33 -10.45 -12.07
N ASP A 221 31.83 -11.39 -11.28
CA ASP A 221 30.52 -12.02 -11.51
C ASP A 221 29.39 -11.00 -11.38
N VAL A 222 29.47 -10.10 -10.40
CA VAL A 222 28.49 -9.00 -10.22
C VAL A 222 28.45 -8.08 -11.43
N VAL A 223 29.62 -7.63 -11.92
CA VAL A 223 29.67 -6.77 -13.10
C VAL A 223 29.17 -7.50 -14.35
N ALA A 224 29.49 -8.78 -14.51
CA ALA A 224 28.98 -9.58 -15.62
C ALA A 224 27.45 -9.71 -15.58
N THR A 225 26.87 -9.97 -14.41
CA THR A 225 25.41 -9.98 -14.21
C THR A 225 24.78 -8.62 -14.50
N LEU A 226 25.41 -7.52 -14.08
CA LEU A 226 24.93 -6.16 -14.38
C LEU A 226 25.03 -5.83 -15.88
N GLU A 227 26.07 -6.27 -16.58
CA GLU A 227 26.22 -6.08 -18.04
C GLU A 227 25.16 -6.87 -18.80
N GLU A 228 24.89 -8.12 -18.40
CA GLU A 228 23.81 -8.93 -18.97
C GLU A 228 22.43 -8.28 -18.77
N MET A 229 22.24 -7.60 -17.63
CA MET A 229 20.95 -7.05 -17.24
C MET A 229 20.71 -5.64 -17.80
N TYR A 230 21.71 -4.77 -17.70
CA TYR A 230 21.59 -3.33 -17.91
C TYR A 230 22.55 -2.80 -18.99
N GLY A 231 23.39 -3.66 -19.56
CA GLY A 231 24.23 -3.31 -20.70
C GLY A 231 23.42 -2.74 -21.86
N ALA A 232 24.07 -1.95 -22.72
CA ALA A 232 23.41 -1.29 -23.84
C ALA A 232 22.60 -2.26 -24.74
N PRO A 233 23.07 -3.49 -25.05
CA PRO A 233 22.28 -4.47 -25.79
C PRO A 233 21.03 -4.93 -25.03
N ALA A 234 21.15 -5.19 -23.72
CA ALA A 234 20.07 -5.71 -22.88
C ALA A 234 18.89 -4.73 -22.75
N THR A 235 19.18 -3.43 -22.76
CA THR A 235 18.16 -2.37 -22.60
C THR A 235 17.74 -1.71 -23.91
N ALA A 236 18.25 -2.14 -25.06
CA ALA A 236 18.03 -1.49 -26.35
C ALA A 236 16.54 -1.38 -26.73
N GLY A 237 15.76 -2.43 -26.45
CA GLY A 237 14.32 -2.50 -26.75
C GLY A 237 13.41 -1.89 -25.68
N LEU A 238 13.96 -1.42 -24.55
CA LEU A 238 13.18 -0.88 -23.43
C LEU A 238 12.91 0.62 -23.60
N PRO A 239 11.78 1.12 -23.06
CA PRO A 239 11.51 2.56 -23.01
C PRO A 239 12.65 3.31 -22.34
N ARG A 240 13.05 4.46 -22.90
CA ARG A 240 14.21 5.23 -22.42
C ARG A 240 14.13 5.60 -20.94
N ASP A 241 12.92 5.77 -20.43
CA ASP A 241 12.61 6.19 -19.08
C ASP A 241 12.34 5.03 -18.12
N GLN A 242 12.45 3.78 -18.58
CA GLN A 242 12.20 2.54 -17.82
C GLN A 242 13.15 1.42 -18.27
N ARG A 243 14.44 1.76 -18.44
CA ARG A 243 15.47 0.85 -18.98
C ARG A 243 16.00 -0.17 -17.98
N HIS A 244 15.81 0.04 -16.69
CA HIS A 244 16.43 -0.81 -15.67
C HIS A 244 15.39 -1.48 -14.76
N PRO A 245 14.49 -2.33 -15.30
CA PRO A 245 13.63 -3.18 -14.50
C PRO A 245 14.35 -4.47 -14.03
N TRP A 246 13.90 -5.06 -12.93
CA TRP A 246 14.41 -6.34 -12.40
C TRP A 246 14.21 -7.54 -13.36
N PHE A 247 14.92 -8.66 -13.18
CA PHE A 247 15.13 -9.73 -14.18
C PHE A 247 13.86 -10.35 -14.78
N GLY A 248 12.78 -10.46 -14.00
CA GLY A 248 11.50 -11.02 -14.42
C GLY A 248 10.37 -10.00 -14.53
N HIS A 249 10.69 -8.71 -14.53
CA HIS A 249 9.68 -7.66 -14.54
C HIS A 249 8.84 -7.70 -15.84
N PRO A 250 7.51 -7.50 -15.78
CA PRO A 250 6.63 -7.61 -16.94
C PRO A 250 7.01 -6.76 -18.16
N VAL A 251 7.61 -5.59 -17.94
CA VAL A 251 8.09 -4.71 -19.02
C VAL A 251 9.17 -5.40 -19.86
N ARG A 252 10.05 -6.19 -19.25
CA ARG A 252 11.10 -6.96 -19.95
C ARG A 252 10.50 -8.13 -20.71
N MET A 253 9.64 -8.91 -20.04
CA MET A 253 8.95 -10.08 -20.60
C MET A 253 8.10 -9.74 -21.83
N THR A 254 7.47 -8.55 -21.85
CA THR A 254 6.63 -8.11 -22.97
C THR A 254 7.46 -7.86 -24.24
N VAL A 255 8.68 -7.33 -24.08
CA VAL A 255 9.60 -7.08 -25.20
C VAL A 255 10.19 -8.39 -25.72
N GLU A 256 10.65 -9.27 -24.83
CA GLU A 256 11.18 -10.59 -25.19
C GLU A 256 10.15 -11.41 -25.98
N ARG A 257 8.90 -11.49 -25.48
CA ARG A 257 7.82 -12.19 -26.18
C ARG A 257 7.54 -11.63 -27.57
N LYS A 258 7.61 -10.30 -27.72
CA LYS A 258 7.43 -9.64 -29.03
C LYS A 258 8.56 -9.99 -30.00
N ALA A 259 9.80 -10.10 -29.50
CA ALA A 259 10.94 -10.51 -30.31
C ALA A 259 10.82 -11.97 -30.78
N THR A 260 10.46 -12.90 -29.88
CA THR A 260 10.28 -14.32 -30.22
C THR A 260 9.15 -14.57 -31.22
N ASN A 261 8.07 -13.77 -31.15
CA ASN A 261 6.97 -13.88 -32.11
C ASN A 261 7.27 -13.29 -33.49
N ALA A 262 8.36 -12.54 -33.64
CA ALA A 262 8.77 -11.89 -34.88
C ALA A 262 9.86 -12.64 -35.66
N THR A 263 10.41 -13.71 -35.06
CA THR A 263 11.37 -14.66 -35.65
C THR A 263 10.69 -15.96 -36.02
#